data_AF-K4RFR6-F1
#
_entry.id   AF-K4RFR6-F1
#
_cell.length_a   1.000
_cell.length_b   1.000
_cell.length_c   1.000
_cell.angle_alpha   90.00
_cell.angle_beta   90.00
_cell.angle_gamma   90.00
#
_symmetry.space_group_name_H-M   'P 1'
#
loop_
_entity.id
_entity.type
_entity.pdbx_description
1 polymer ?
#
loop_
_entity_poly.entity_id
_entity_poly.type
_entity_poly.pdbx_seq_one_letter_code
_entity_poly.pdbx_strand_id
1 'polypeptide(L)'
;MAEKVRWLTPEEQHAWRNFIRLQERLGGRLARLLQSESNVSAADFAVLVHLTDVPEGRQRYQDLSRALEWEKSRMSHHIARMVSRGMVVRQECPEDGRGAFVVITDAGRAAIEAAAPLHVEAVRSLFLDHVTPAELRTLAEISERVVSKLDED
;
A
#
# COMPACT_ATOMS: atom_id res chain seq x y z
N MET A 1 -16.13 -39.17 2.08
CA MET A 1 -15.60 -39.13 0.69
C MET A 1 -14.64 -37.96 0.65
N ALA A 2 -13.35 -38.20 0.41
CA ALA A 2 -12.39 -37.10 0.31
C ALA A 2 -12.77 -36.25 -0.91
N GLU A 3 -13.10 -34.99 -0.68
CA GLU A 3 -13.41 -34.04 -1.72
C GLU A 3 -12.23 -33.99 -2.70
N LYS A 4 -12.48 -34.29 -3.97
CA LYS A 4 -11.45 -34.42 -4.98
C LYS A 4 -10.88 -33.03 -5.22
N VAL A 5 -9.68 -32.76 -4.72
CA VAL A 5 -9.01 -31.46 -4.83
C VAL A 5 -9.06 -30.98 -6.28
N ARG A 6 -9.64 -29.79 -6.49
CA ARG A 6 -9.72 -29.15 -7.81
C ARG A 6 -8.40 -28.44 -8.10
N TRP A 7 -7.46 -29.18 -8.65
CA TRP A 7 -6.16 -28.65 -9.07
C TRP A 7 -6.30 -27.65 -10.23
N LEU A 8 -5.36 -26.71 -10.30
CA LEU A 8 -5.27 -25.74 -11.40
C LEU A 8 -4.96 -26.45 -12.72
N THR A 9 -5.62 -26.03 -13.78
CA THR A 9 -5.24 -26.33 -15.16
C THR A 9 -3.89 -25.68 -15.50
N PRO A 10 -3.20 -26.12 -16.57
CA PRO A 10 -1.94 -25.50 -16.99
C PRO A 10 -2.04 -23.99 -17.27
N GLU A 11 -3.17 -23.55 -17.84
CA GLU A 11 -3.44 -22.14 -18.12
C GLU A 11 -3.63 -21.34 -16.82
N GLU A 12 -4.47 -21.84 -15.91
CA GLU A 12 -4.68 -21.21 -14.59
C GLU A 12 -3.37 -21.14 -13.80
N GLN A 13 -2.56 -22.20 -13.83
CA GLN A 13 -1.26 -22.22 -13.16
C GLN A 13 -0.28 -21.22 -13.78
N HIS A 14 -0.25 -21.08 -15.11
CA HIS A 14 0.59 -20.12 -15.80
C HIS A 14 0.22 -18.68 -15.43
N ALA A 15 -1.07 -18.35 -15.48
CA ALA A 15 -1.58 -17.05 -15.09
C ALA A 15 -1.25 -16.73 -13.63
N TRP A 16 -1.59 -17.65 -12.71
CA TRP A 16 -1.36 -17.46 -11.28
C TRP A 16 0.12 -17.25 -10.92
N ARG A 17 1.02 -18.08 -11.47
CA ARG A 17 2.46 -17.96 -11.18
C ARG A 17 3.06 -16.67 -11.73
N ASN A 18 2.62 -16.22 -12.91
CA ASN A 18 3.10 -14.95 -13.46
C ASN A 18 2.57 -13.75 -12.69
N PHE A 19 1.32 -13.80 -12.21
CA PHE A 19 0.76 -12.77 -11.34
C PHE A 19 1.57 -12.62 -10.04
N ILE A 20 1.80 -13.73 -9.31
CA ILE A 20 2.62 -13.72 -8.09
C ILE A 20 4.04 -13.21 -8.36
N ARG A 21 4.67 -13.71 -9.43
CA ARG A 21 6.03 -13.27 -9.80
C ARG A 21 6.08 -11.78 -10.14
N LEU A 22 5.07 -11.25 -10.82
CA LEU A 22 4.97 -9.82 -11.14
C LEU A 22 4.86 -9.00 -9.85
N GLN A 23 3.91 -9.36 -8.97
CA GLN A 23 3.68 -8.67 -7.69
C GLN A 23 4.96 -8.60 -6.85
N GLU A 24 5.64 -9.74 -6.66
CA GLU A 24 6.87 -9.81 -5.87
C GLU A 24 8.02 -9.00 -6.48
N ARG A 25 8.24 -9.15 -7.80
CA ARG A 25 9.39 -8.50 -8.46
C ARG A 25 9.18 -6.99 -8.59
N LEU A 26 7.99 -6.55 -9.01
CA LEU A 26 7.68 -5.14 -9.15
C LEU A 26 7.68 -4.46 -7.77
N GLY A 27 6.97 -5.02 -6.80
CA GLY A 27 6.93 -4.49 -5.42
C GLY A 27 8.33 -4.40 -4.81
N GLY A 28 9.15 -5.44 -4.95
CA GLY A 28 10.53 -5.42 -4.46
C GLY A 28 11.43 -4.39 -5.16
N ARG A 29 11.21 -4.12 -6.45
CA ARG A 29 11.98 -3.08 -7.19
C ARG A 29 11.55 -1.68 -6.76
N LEU A 30 10.25 -1.41 -6.66
CA LEU A 30 9.73 -0.13 -6.20
C LEU A 30 10.16 0.17 -4.75
N ALA A 31 10.10 -0.83 -3.86
CA ALA A 31 10.53 -0.68 -2.47
C ALA A 31 12.02 -0.34 -2.34
N ARG A 32 12.88 -0.99 -3.15
CA ARG A 32 14.32 -0.68 -3.17
C ARG A 32 14.59 0.73 -3.67
N LEU A 33 13.88 1.17 -4.71
CA LEU A 33 14.02 2.52 -5.28
C LEU A 33 13.63 3.60 -4.26
N LEU A 34 12.50 3.43 -3.57
CA LEU A 34 12.10 4.34 -2.49
C LEU A 34 13.20 4.42 -1.42
N GLN A 35 13.73 3.28 -1.00
CA GLN A 35 14.76 3.23 0.04
C GLN A 35 16.09 3.85 -0.41
N SER A 36 16.56 3.60 -1.64
CA SER A 36 17.86 4.08 -2.12
C SER A 36 17.84 5.55 -2.49
N GLU A 37 16.76 6.02 -3.14
CA GLU A 37 16.72 7.36 -3.71
C GLU A 37 16.09 8.41 -2.79
N SER A 38 15.23 8.00 -1.85
CA SER A 38 14.50 8.93 -0.98
C SER A 38 14.66 8.65 0.52
N ASN A 39 15.36 7.57 0.89
CA ASN A 39 15.49 7.09 2.28
C ASN A 39 14.12 6.83 2.97
N VAL A 40 13.08 6.61 2.17
CA VAL A 40 11.72 6.27 2.61
C VAL A 40 11.51 4.79 2.40
N SER A 41 11.07 4.05 3.43
CA SER A 41 10.70 2.64 3.23
C SER A 41 9.36 2.53 2.52
N ALA A 42 9.09 1.43 1.82
CA ALA A 42 7.79 1.22 1.17
C ALA A 42 6.60 1.30 2.15
N ALA A 43 6.81 0.91 3.40
CA ALA A 43 5.80 1.02 4.45
C ALA A 43 5.57 2.48 4.88
N ASP A 44 6.64 3.27 5.01
CA ASP A 44 6.52 4.71 5.30
C ASP A 44 5.78 5.41 4.16
N PHE A 45 6.16 5.11 2.92
CA PHE A 45 5.53 5.65 1.72
C PHE A 45 4.03 5.34 1.68
N ALA A 46 3.63 4.09 1.95
CA ALA A 46 2.22 3.69 1.97
C ALA A 46 1.40 4.49 3.00
N VAL A 47 1.94 4.71 4.21
CA VAL A 47 1.29 5.55 5.23
C VAL A 47 1.18 7.00 4.76
N LEU A 48 2.26 7.57 4.21
CA LEU A 48 2.28 8.96 3.78
C LEU A 48 1.34 9.22 2.61
N VAL A 49 1.29 8.33 1.61
CA VAL A 49 0.32 8.39 0.49
C VAL A 49 -1.10 8.42 1.03
N HIS A 50 -1.46 7.48 1.92
CA HIS A 50 -2.81 7.46 2.48
C HIS A 50 -3.14 8.74 3.24
N LEU A 51 -2.19 9.28 4.02
CA LEU A 51 -2.41 10.52 4.75
C LEU A 51 -2.50 11.73 3.81
N THR A 52 -1.78 11.78 2.69
CA THR A 52 -1.90 12.90 1.75
C THR A 52 -3.20 12.89 0.94
N ASP A 53 -3.83 11.73 0.79
CA ASP A 53 -5.08 11.57 0.02
C ASP A 53 -6.34 11.90 0.84
N VAL A 54 -6.21 12.07 2.17
CA VAL A 54 -7.34 12.40 3.05
C VAL A 54 -7.35 13.88 3.45
N PRO A 55 -8.54 14.47 3.71
CA PRO A 55 -8.64 15.84 4.20
C PRO A 55 -7.74 16.08 5.42
N GLU A 56 -7.11 17.25 5.46
CA GLU A 56 -6.25 17.71 6.56
C GLU A 56 -4.99 16.87 6.83
N GLY A 57 -4.70 15.82 6.05
CA GLY A 57 -3.54 14.98 6.33
C GLY A 57 -3.70 14.08 7.56
N ARG A 58 -4.94 13.81 7.97
CA ARG A 58 -5.29 13.23 9.26
C ARG A 58 -6.26 12.07 9.10
N GLN A 59 -5.93 10.92 9.69
CA GLN A 59 -6.78 9.73 9.66
C GLN A 59 -6.88 9.10 11.05
N ARG A 60 -8.04 8.51 11.38
CA ARG A 60 -8.16 7.70 12.60
C ARG A 60 -7.26 6.47 12.49
N TYR A 61 -6.56 6.13 13.57
CA TYR A 61 -5.61 5.02 13.57
C TYR A 61 -6.23 3.69 13.10
N GLN A 62 -7.49 3.41 13.49
CA GLN A 62 -8.18 2.18 13.09
C GLN A 62 -8.49 2.17 11.60
N ASP A 63 -8.91 3.30 11.05
CA ASP A 63 -9.24 3.42 9.63
C ASP A 63 -7.98 3.36 8.76
N LEU A 64 -6.88 3.97 9.23
CA LEU A 64 -5.55 3.80 8.61
C LEU A 64 -5.08 2.34 8.65
N SER A 65 -5.33 1.63 9.75
CA SER A 65 -4.99 0.20 9.89
C SER A 65 -5.75 -0.68 8.91
N ARG A 66 -7.05 -0.40 8.73
CA ARG A 66 -7.91 -1.09 7.76
C ARG A 66 -7.51 -0.78 6.32
N ALA A 67 -7.30 0.49 6.00
CA ALA A 67 -6.95 0.92 4.64
C ALA A 67 -5.60 0.37 4.16
N LEU A 68 -4.68 0.09 5.08
CA LEU A 68 -3.39 -0.52 4.77
C LEU A 68 -3.39 -2.05 4.93
N GLU A 69 -4.52 -2.64 5.35
CA GLU A 69 -4.65 -4.08 5.66
C GLU A 69 -3.56 -4.58 6.63
N TRP A 70 -3.20 -3.74 7.61
CA TRP A 70 -2.16 -4.08 8.58
C TRP A 70 -2.76 -4.48 9.91
N GLU A 71 -2.21 -5.56 10.45
CA GLU A 71 -2.45 -5.99 11.81
C GLU A 71 -2.13 -4.89 12.83
N LYS A 72 -2.93 -4.82 13.90
CA LYS A 72 -2.84 -3.75 14.92
C LYS A 72 -1.44 -3.63 15.52
N SER A 73 -0.78 -4.76 15.78
CA SER A 73 0.58 -4.80 16.34
C SER A 73 1.61 -4.22 15.37
N ARG A 74 1.58 -4.65 14.11
CA ARG A 74 2.44 -4.12 13.03
C ARG A 74 2.26 -2.62 12.88
N MET A 75 1.02 -2.16 12.81
CA MET A 75 0.70 -0.74 12.69
C MET A 75 1.23 0.06 13.90
N SER A 76 1.09 -0.48 15.11
CA SER A 76 1.47 0.22 16.35
C SER A 76 2.96 0.51 16.38
N HIS A 77 3.76 -0.52 16.08
CA HIS A 77 5.22 -0.43 16.00
C HIS A 77 5.67 0.47 14.85
N HIS A 78 5.03 0.37 13.68
CA HIS A 78 5.41 1.16 12.52
C HIS A 78 5.17 2.65 12.74
N ILE A 79 3.98 3.03 13.20
CA ILE A 79 3.66 4.44 13.50
C ILE A 79 4.56 4.99 14.61
N ALA A 80 4.87 4.21 15.65
CA ALA A 80 5.81 4.66 16.69
C ALA A 80 7.19 5.03 16.12
N ARG A 81 7.70 4.28 15.13
CA ARG A 81 8.96 4.60 14.44
C ARG A 81 8.85 5.80 13.50
N MET A 82 7.69 6.02 12.87
CA MET A 82 7.46 7.23 12.08
C MET A 82 7.40 8.47 12.97
N VAL A 83 6.76 8.36 14.15
CA VAL A 83 6.72 9.43 15.17
C VAL A 83 8.13 9.75 15.67
N SER A 84 8.95 8.74 16.00
CA SER A 84 10.32 8.98 16.46
C SER A 84 11.21 9.65 15.41
N ARG A 85 10.88 9.52 14.11
CA ARG A 85 11.54 10.22 12.99
C ARG A 85 10.86 11.54 12.61
N GLY A 86 9.79 11.92 13.31
CA GLY A 86 9.07 13.18 13.08
C GLY A 86 8.23 13.22 11.81
N MET A 87 7.97 12.10 11.12
CA MET A 87 7.21 12.08 9.86
C MET A 87 5.69 12.17 10.09
N VAL A 88 5.23 11.70 11.25
CA VAL A 88 3.82 11.77 11.67
C VAL A 88 3.76 12.08 13.17
N VAL A 89 2.61 12.53 13.64
CA VAL A 89 2.30 12.67 15.07
C VAL A 89 1.03 11.91 15.41
N ARG A 90 0.91 11.49 16.68
CA ARG A 90 -0.33 10.97 17.24
C ARG A 90 -1.07 12.10 17.96
N GLN A 91 -2.35 12.27 17.65
CA GLN A 91 -3.23 13.21 18.35
C GLN A 91 -4.35 12.44 19.03
N GLU A 92 -4.70 12.82 20.26
CA GLU A 92 -5.84 12.24 20.97
C GLU A 92 -7.15 12.79 20.40
N CYS A 93 -8.18 11.94 20.33
CA CYS A 93 -9.55 12.38 20.05
C CYS A 93 -10.18 12.85 21.37
N PRO A 94 -10.51 14.15 21.53
CA PRO A 94 -11.11 14.66 22.76
C PRO A 94 -12.50 14.06 23.04
N GLU A 95 -13.18 13.56 22.00
CA GLU A 95 -14.60 13.20 22.03
C GLU A 95 -14.85 11.71 22.32
N ASP A 96 -13.88 10.80 22.12
CA ASP A 96 -14.13 9.37 22.30
C ASP A 96 -13.09 8.59 23.12
N GLY A 97 -11.93 9.16 23.47
CA GLY A 97 -10.89 8.50 24.28
C GLY A 97 -10.38 7.14 23.74
N ARG A 98 -10.85 6.69 22.57
CA ARG A 98 -10.63 5.36 21.99
C ARG A 98 -9.95 5.42 20.62
N GLY A 99 -9.97 6.57 19.95
CA GLY A 99 -9.33 6.79 18.66
C GLY A 99 -8.15 7.76 18.75
N ALA A 100 -6.92 7.25 18.64
CA ALA A 100 -5.79 8.11 18.29
C ALA A 100 -5.88 8.46 16.80
N PHE A 101 -5.66 9.72 16.45
CA PHE A 101 -5.43 10.14 15.07
C PHE A 101 -3.95 10.03 14.74
N VAL A 102 -3.65 9.69 13.49
CA VAL A 102 -2.33 9.83 12.90
C VAL A 102 -2.40 11.01 11.95
N VAL A 103 -1.48 11.96 12.12
CA VAL A 103 -1.43 13.18 11.32
C VAL A 103 -0.05 13.31 10.70
N ILE A 104 0.00 13.57 9.39
CA ILE A 104 1.24 13.84 8.68
C ILE A 104 1.83 15.19 9.13
N THR A 105 3.15 15.24 9.34
CA THR A 105 3.86 16.48 9.63
C THR A 105 4.40 17.12 8.36
N ASP A 106 4.95 18.34 8.46
CA ASP A 106 5.67 18.97 7.35
C ASP A 106 6.87 18.14 6.89
N ALA A 107 7.58 17.48 7.82
CA ALA A 107 8.67 16.57 7.48
C ALA A 107 8.17 15.33 6.73
N GLY A 108 7.00 14.79 7.11
CA GLY A 108 6.34 13.72 6.37
C GLY A 108 5.92 14.15 4.96
N ARG A 109 5.37 15.36 4.82
CA ARG A 109 4.99 15.96 3.53
C ARG A 109 6.20 16.15 2.61
N ALA A 110 7.28 16.74 3.13
CA ALA A 110 8.51 16.91 2.37
C ALA A 110 9.09 15.56 1.90
N ALA A 111 9.01 14.52 2.74
CA ALA A 111 9.49 13.19 2.37
C ALA A 111 8.68 12.56 1.22
N ILE A 112 7.34 12.67 1.26
CA ILE A 112 6.50 12.14 0.17
C ILE A 112 6.60 12.99 -1.10
N GLU A 113 6.71 14.31 -1.00
CA GLU A 113 6.92 15.20 -2.15
C GLU A 113 8.23 14.89 -2.88
N ALA A 114 9.29 14.51 -2.16
CA ALA A 114 10.55 14.06 -2.76
C ALA A 114 10.45 12.65 -3.36
N ALA A 115 9.74 11.73 -2.71
CA ALA A 115 9.67 10.33 -3.11
C ALA A 115 8.66 10.04 -4.24
N ALA A 116 7.53 10.76 -4.27
CA ALA A 116 6.41 10.46 -5.16
C ALA A 116 6.75 10.58 -6.65
N PRO A 117 7.47 11.62 -7.12
CA PRO A 117 7.86 11.71 -8.53
C PRO A 117 8.72 10.52 -8.98
N LEU A 118 9.67 10.09 -8.15
CA LEU A 118 10.53 8.95 -8.41
C LEU A 118 9.74 7.64 -8.45
N HIS A 119 8.78 7.48 -7.53
CA HIS A 119 7.89 6.33 -7.51
C HIS A 119 7.02 6.26 -8.77
N VAL A 120 6.41 7.39 -9.16
CA VAL A 120 5.55 7.46 -10.36
C VAL A 120 6.34 7.12 -11.61
N GLU A 121 7.54 7.69 -11.78
CA GLU A 121 8.40 7.39 -12.93
C GLU A 121 8.82 5.91 -12.97
N ALA A 122 9.07 5.31 -11.80
CA ALA A 122 9.37 3.89 -11.71
C ALA A 122 8.15 3.02 -12.07
N VAL A 123 6.95 3.35 -11.60
CA VAL A 123 5.70 2.66 -11.97
C VAL A 123 5.45 2.77 -13.47
N ARG A 124 5.69 3.96 -14.03
CA ARG A 124 5.59 4.23 -15.46
C ARG A 124 6.51 3.34 -16.28
N SER A 125 7.82 3.48 -16.06
CA SER A 125 8.86 2.79 -16.84
C SER A 125 8.86 1.27 -16.64
N LEU A 126 8.50 0.75 -15.47
CA LEU A 126 8.53 -0.68 -15.18
C LEU A 126 7.22 -1.40 -15.50
N PHE A 127 6.11 -0.67 -15.63
CA PHE A 127 4.79 -1.28 -15.79
C PHE A 127 3.92 -0.57 -16.84
N LEU A 128 3.59 0.72 -16.64
CA LEU A 128 2.59 1.39 -17.49
C LEU A 128 3.02 1.55 -18.95
N ASP A 129 4.32 1.68 -19.22
CA ASP A 129 4.84 1.76 -20.61
C ASP A 129 4.87 0.41 -21.34
N HIS A 130 4.53 -0.67 -20.65
CA HIS A 130 4.53 -2.03 -21.19
C HIS A 130 3.12 -2.64 -21.31
N VAL A 131 2.07 -1.88 -21.00
CA VAL A 131 0.69 -2.35 -21.06
C VAL A 131 -0.15 -1.42 -21.93
N THR A 132 -1.05 -2.00 -22.72
CA THR A 132 -2.01 -1.24 -23.51
C THR A 132 -3.13 -0.67 -22.63
N PRO A 133 -3.84 0.38 -23.06
CA PRO A 133 -4.99 0.90 -22.34
C PRO A 133 -6.11 -0.14 -22.12
N ALA A 134 -6.24 -1.12 -23.02
CA ALA A 134 -7.22 -2.19 -22.87
C ALA A 134 -6.83 -3.18 -21.76
N GLU A 135 -5.57 -3.63 -21.74
CA GLU A 135 -5.04 -4.50 -20.69
C GLU A 135 -5.09 -3.84 -19.32
N LEU A 136 -4.82 -2.53 -19.23
CA LEU A 136 -4.92 -1.78 -17.98
C LEU A 136 -6.36 -1.76 -17.44
N ARG A 137 -7.36 -1.60 -18.31
CA ARG A 137 -8.78 -1.69 -17.90
C ARG A 137 -9.12 -3.10 -17.42
N THR A 138 -8.71 -4.13 -18.16
CA THR A 138 -8.94 -5.53 -17.75
C THR A 138 -8.29 -5.84 -16.41
N LEU A 139 -7.07 -5.35 -16.16
CA LEU A 139 -6.41 -5.50 -14.87
C LEU A 139 -7.21 -4.82 -13.75
N ALA A 140 -7.65 -3.58 -13.95
CA ALA A 140 -8.46 -2.86 -12.96
C ALA A 140 -9.75 -3.63 -12.61
N GLU A 141 -10.47 -4.11 -13.63
CA GLU A 141 -11.72 -4.87 -13.45
C GLU A 141 -11.51 -6.21 -12.71
N ILE A 142 -10.41 -6.92 -13.01
CA ILE A 142 -10.07 -8.18 -12.33
C ILE A 142 -9.68 -7.90 -10.87
N SER A 143 -8.82 -6.91 -10.64
CA SER A 143 -8.35 -6.54 -9.31
C SER A 143 -9.50 -6.10 -8.41
N GLU A 144 -10.38 -5.22 -8.90
CA GLU A 144 -11.55 -4.76 -8.16
C GLU A 144 -12.46 -5.93 -7.76
N ARG A 145 -12.79 -6.82 -8.71
CA ARG A 145 -13.63 -8.00 -8.44
C ARG A 145 -13.03 -8.93 -7.39
N VAL A 146 -11.71 -9.17 -7.44
CA VAL A 146 -11.03 -10.06 -6.49
C VAL A 146 -10.94 -9.41 -5.11
N VAL A 147 -10.62 -8.11 -5.02
CA VAL A 147 -10.58 -7.37 -3.75
C VAL A 147 -11.96 -7.35 -3.10
N SER A 148 -13.02 -7.02 -3.85
CA SER A 148 -14.38 -7.07 -3.30
C SER A 148 -14.76 -8.45 -2.74
N LYS A 149 -14.26 -9.53 -3.36
CA LYS A 149 -14.49 -10.88 -2.84
C LYS A 149 -13.75 -11.17 -1.54
N LEU A 150 -12.58 -10.56 -1.34
CA LEU A 150 -11.79 -10.69 -0.09
C LEU A 150 -12.39 -9.86 1.05
N ASP A 151 -13.04 -8.73 0.73
CA ASP A 151 -13.72 -7.88 1.71
C ASP A 151 -15.06 -8.46 2.22
N GLU A 152 -15.61 -9.46 1.53
CA GLU A 152 -16.83 -10.19 1.95
C GLU A 152 -16.57 -11.18 3.10
N ASP A 153 -15.31 -11.56 3.32
CA ASP A 153 -14.88 -12.57 4.31
C ASP A 153 -14.38 -11.91 5.62
#